data_AF-A0A2N3D8G8-F1
#
_entry.id   AF-A0A2N3D8G8-F1
#
_cell.length_a   1.000
_cell.length_b   1.000
_cell.length_c   1.000
_cell.angle_alpha   90.00
_cell.angle_beta   90.00
_cell.angle_gamma   90.00
#
_symmetry.space_group_name_H-M   'P 1'
#
loop_
_entity.id
_entity.type
_entity.pdbx_description
1 polymer ?
#
loop_
_entity_poly.entity_id
_entity_poly.type
_entity_poly.pdbx_seq_one_letter_code
_entity_poly.pdbx_strand_id
1 'polypeptide(L)'
;MSQDDKRQPDTRSSVMIRATIVDDCGNVSEHRVRNISTSGARVDHDGNLRANIRVQVAVGMAQPCEADMVWVTDTAAGLHFDRPLDLVAARKPRGTGGVHSGWLAEAKNAYR
;
A
#
# COMPACT_ATOMS: atom_id res chain seq x y z
N MET A 1 -1.39 -16.87 -40.57
CA MET A 1 -1.30 -17.59 -39.28
C MET A 1 -1.59 -16.59 -38.18
N SER A 2 -2.85 -16.57 -37.76
CA SER A 2 -3.37 -15.69 -36.72
C SER A 2 -3.11 -16.35 -35.37
N GLN A 3 -2.39 -15.65 -34.49
CA GLN A 3 -2.33 -16.04 -33.08
C GLN A 3 -2.95 -14.91 -32.26
N ASP A 4 -4.26 -15.05 -32.12
CA ASP A 4 -5.08 -14.51 -31.05
C ASP A 4 -4.52 -15.05 -29.73
N ASP A 5 -3.56 -14.35 -29.13
CA ASP A 5 -3.02 -14.71 -27.81
C ASP A 5 -3.87 -14.07 -26.71
N LYS A 6 -5.04 -14.69 -26.52
CA LYS A 6 -5.75 -14.89 -25.25
C LYS A 6 -5.57 -13.80 -24.19
N ARG A 7 -6.34 -12.71 -24.34
CA ARG A 7 -6.78 -11.93 -23.17
C ARG A 7 -7.64 -12.82 -22.29
N GLN A 8 -7.03 -13.53 -21.35
CA GLN A 8 -7.76 -14.22 -20.30
C GLN A 8 -8.67 -13.19 -19.61
N PRO A 9 -9.98 -13.45 -19.45
CA PRO A 9 -10.79 -12.65 -18.56
C PRO A 9 -10.31 -12.94 -17.14
N ASP A 10 -9.43 -12.06 -16.65
CA ASP A 10 -9.10 -11.95 -15.23
C ASP A 10 -10.39 -12.06 -14.43
N THR A 11 -10.51 -13.17 -13.71
CA THR A 11 -11.61 -13.41 -12.78
C THR A 11 -11.57 -12.24 -11.80
N ARG A 12 -12.50 -11.29 -11.95
CA ARG A 12 -12.51 -10.03 -11.19
C ARG A 12 -12.89 -10.31 -9.75
N SER A 13 -11.96 -10.90 -9.00
CA SER A 13 -11.89 -10.69 -7.56
C SER A 13 -11.57 -9.22 -7.39
N SER A 14 -12.63 -8.39 -7.35
CA SER A 14 -12.55 -6.97 -7.02
C SER A 14 -12.22 -6.84 -5.53
N VAL A 15 -11.05 -7.35 -5.15
CA VAL A 15 -10.51 -7.17 -3.81
C VAL A 15 -10.01 -5.75 -3.80
N MET A 16 -10.76 -4.87 -3.15
CA MET A 16 -10.30 -3.52 -2.88
C MET A 16 -9.17 -3.61 -1.85
N ILE A 17 -7.93 -3.72 -2.34
CA ILE A 17 -6.74 -3.72 -1.49
C ILE A 17 -6.62 -2.32 -0.86
N ARG A 18 -6.46 -2.30 0.45
CA ARG A 18 -6.20 -1.07 1.22
C ARG A 18 -4.79 -1.12 1.80
N ALA A 19 -4.17 0.05 1.87
CA ALA A 19 -2.88 0.27 2.49
C ALA A 19 -3.08 1.16 3.73
N THR A 20 -2.55 0.74 4.85
CA THR A 20 -2.39 1.60 6.03
C THR A 20 -1.04 2.30 5.90
N ILE A 21 -1.05 3.62 6.01
CA ILE A 21 0.13 4.48 5.95
C ILE A 21 0.26 5.18 7.29
N VAL A 22 1.45 5.09 7.89
CA VAL A 22 1.86 5.87 9.05
C VAL A 22 2.86 6.90 8.57
N ASP A 23 2.53 8.18 8.72
CA ASP A 23 3.42 9.28 8.35
C ASP A 23 4.54 9.47 9.39
N ASP A 24 5.47 10.39 9.10
CA ASP A 24 6.60 10.72 9.97
C ASP A 24 6.17 11.36 11.30
N CYS A 25 4.93 11.85 11.39
CA CYS A 25 4.33 12.41 12.60
C CYS A 25 3.56 11.35 13.40
N GLY A 26 3.53 10.09 12.95
CA GLY A 26 2.78 8.99 13.58
C GLY A 26 1.27 9.01 13.31
N ASN A 27 0.78 9.83 12.38
CA ASN A 27 -0.61 9.81 11.96
C ASN A 27 -0.86 8.58 11.09
N VAL A 28 -1.97 7.90 11.39
CA VAL A 28 -2.36 6.69 10.69
C VAL A 28 -3.50 7.03 9.75
N SER A 29 -3.34 6.68 8.47
CA SER A 29 -4.35 6.86 7.44
C SER A 29 -4.48 5.61 6.58
N GLU A 30 -5.69 5.31 6.12
CA GLU A 30 -5.95 4.16 5.24
C GLU A 30 -6.33 4.66 3.85
N HIS A 31 -5.63 4.13 2.84
CA HIS A 31 -5.76 4.56 1.45
C HIS A 31 -6.05 3.38 0.54
N ARG A 32 -6.83 3.62 -0.52
CA ARG A 32 -7.13 2.60 -1.51
C ARG A 32 -5.92 2.39 -2.42
N VAL A 33 -5.45 1.15 -2.53
CA VAL A 33 -4.39 0.80 -3.46
C VAL A 33 -4.98 0.67 -4.86
N ARG A 34 -4.49 1.48 -5.80
CA ARG A 34 -4.86 1.43 -7.22
C ARG A 34 -3.97 0.50 -8.01
N ASN A 35 -2.67 0.52 -7.73
CA ASN A 35 -1.70 -0.34 -8.36
C ASN A 35 -0.60 -0.70 -7.36
N ILE A 36 -0.08 -1.92 -7.45
CA ILE A 36 0.98 -2.38 -6.56
C ILE A 36 1.96 -3.27 -7.32
N SER A 37 3.24 -2.98 -7.15
CA SER A 37 4.38 -3.75 -7.64
C SER A 37 5.27 -4.15 -6.45
N THR A 38 6.31 -4.93 -6.72
CA THR A 38 7.28 -5.34 -5.69
C THR A 38 8.06 -4.16 -5.12
N SER A 39 8.28 -3.10 -5.90
CA SER A 39 9.06 -1.92 -5.50
C SER A 39 8.23 -0.69 -5.15
N GLY A 40 6.91 -0.72 -5.36
CA GLY A 40 6.10 0.45 -5.04
C GLY A 40 4.60 0.25 -5.14
N ALA A 41 3.87 1.25 -4.69
CA ALA A 41 2.42 1.28 -4.79
C ALA A 41 1.92 2.67 -5.17
N ARG A 42 0.80 2.67 -5.89
CA ARG A 42 -0.02 3.86 -6.11
C ARG A 42 -1.27 3.76 -5.26
N VAL A 43 -1.48 4.78 -4.44
CA VAL A 43 -2.65 4.89 -3.58
C VAL A 43 -3.46 6.13 -3.93
N ASP A 44 -4.78 6.07 -3.76
CA ASP A 44 -5.64 7.26 -3.80
C ASP A 44 -5.71 7.91 -2.42
N HIS A 45 -5.75 9.23 -2.39
CA HIS A 45 -5.98 10.01 -1.17
C HIS A 45 -6.73 11.31 -1.51
N ASP A 46 -7.32 11.95 -0.51
CA ASP A 46 -8.05 13.22 -0.64
C ASP A 46 -7.22 14.42 -0.13
N GLY A 47 -5.95 14.51 -0.55
CA GLY A 47 -5.07 15.65 -0.21
C GLY A 47 -4.29 15.58 1.13
N ASN A 48 -4.39 14.50 1.92
CA ASN A 48 -3.70 14.40 3.22
C ASN A 48 -2.25 13.86 3.18
N LEU A 49 -1.69 13.61 2.00
CA LEU A 49 -0.34 13.04 1.85
C LEU A 49 0.65 14.12 1.38
N ARG A 50 1.94 13.96 1.73
CA ARG A 50 3.03 14.85 1.34
C ARG A 50 4.12 14.09 0.58
N ALA A 51 4.70 14.69 -0.45
CA ALA A 51 5.83 14.09 -1.15
C ALA A 51 7.14 14.26 -0.35
N ASN A 52 8.14 13.43 -0.66
CA ASN A 52 9.48 13.41 -0.07
C ASN A 52 9.50 13.17 1.44
N ILE A 53 8.54 12.41 1.97
CA ILE A 53 8.57 11.92 3.34
C ILE A 53 8.75 10.39 3.35
N ARG A 54 9.40 9.89 4.39
CA ARG A 54 9.46 8.46 4.69
C ARG A 54 8.23 8.08 5.50
N VAL A 55 7.57 7.02 5.09
CA VAL A 55 6.34 6.52 5.71
C VAL A 55 6.47 5.03 5.97
N GLN A 56 5.65 4.55 6.88
CA GLN A 56 5.50 3.13 7.12
C GLN A 56 4.20 2.62 6.49
N VAL A 57 4.31 1.64 5.61
CA VAL A 57 3.18 1.12 4.81
C VAL A 57 2.90 -0.33 5.16
N ALA A 58 1.62 -0.67 5.29
CA ALA A 58 1.16 -2.04 5.44
C ALA A 58 0.02 -2.31 4.46
N VAL A 59 0.14 -3.35 3.65
CA VAL A 59 -0.83 -3.69 2.59
C VAL A 59 -1.29 -5.13 2.73
N GLY A 60 -2.60 -5.36 2.78
CA GLY A 60 -3.14 -6.72 2.89
C GLY A 60 -2.53 -7.49 4.06
N MET A 61 -2.10 -8.73 3.85
CA MET A 61 -1.36 -9.52 4.84
C MET A 61 0.17 -9.42 4.72
N ALA A 62 0.69 -8.52 3.88
CA ALA A 62 2.13 -8.32 3.77
C ALA A 62 2.71 -7.73 5.06
N GLN A 63 3.97 -8.05 5.34
CA GLN A 63 4.69 -7.42 6.43
C GLN A 63 4.79 -5.91 6.16
N PRO A 64 4.63 -5.08 7.20
CA PRO A 64 4.84 -3.66 7.06
C PRO A 64 6.28 -3.35 6.65
N CYS A 65 6.44 -2.38 5.77
CA CYS A 65 7.76 -1.92 5.35
C CYS A 65 7.82 -0.40 5.33
N GLU A 66 9.05 0.12 5.34
CA GLU A 66 9.27 1.54 5.11
C GLU A 66 9.19 1.83 3.61
N ALA A 67 8.67 3.00 3.29
CA ALA A 67 8.50 3.46 1.93
C ALA A 67 8.74 4.97 1.85
N ASP A 68 9.29 5.42 0.74
CA ASP A 68 9.44 6.84 0.45
C ASP A 68 8.29 7.29 -0.44
N MET A 69 7.66 8.40 -0.07
CA MET A 69 6.63 9.02 -0.90
C MET A 69 7.29 9.81 -2.02
N VAL A 70 7.49 9.16 -3.17
CA VAL A 70 8.23 9.72 -4.31
C VAL A 70 7.50 10.87 -5.01
N TRP A 71 6.18 10.83 -5.04
CA TRP A 71 5.37 11.91 -5.61
C TRP A 71 3.97 11.89 -5.02
N VAL A 72 3.32 13.06 -5.00
CA VAL A 72 1.94 13.25 -4.57
C VAL A 72 1.24 14.19 -5.54
N THR A 73 0.01 13.87 -5.88
CA THR A 73 -0.93 14.68 -6.66
C THR A 73 -2.16 14.98 -5.80
N ASP A 74 -3.15 15.74 -6.27
CA ASP A 74 -4.36 16.01 -5.49
C ASP A 74 -5.15 14.75 -5.10
N THR A 75 -5.14 13.72 -5.95
CA THR A 75 -5.98 12.52 -5.78
C THR A 75 -5.21 11.23 -5.55
N ALA A 76 -3.88 11.25 -5.72
CA ALA A 76 -3.08 10.05 -5.71
C ALA A 76 -1.63 10.30 -5.31
N ALA A 77 -1.03 9.30 -4.68
CA ALA A 77 0.37 9.31 -4.29
C ALA A 77 1.09 8.05 -4.77
N GLY A 78 2.38 8.21 -5.07
CA GLY A 78 3.30 7.14 -5.37
C GLY A 78 4.23 6.88 -4.21
N LEU A 79 4.31 5.61 -3.83
CA LEU A 79 5.16 5.10 -2.77
C LEU A 79 6.22 4.20 -3.40
N HIS A 80 7.47 4.36 -2.98
CA HIS A 80 8.57 3.46 -3.32
C HIS A 80 8.98 2.70 -2.07
N PHE A 81 8.90 1.37 -2.09
CA PHE A 81 9.23 0.54 -0.94
C PHE A 81 10.74 0.42 -0.78
N ASP A 82 11.23 0.56 0.45
CA ASP A 82 12.65 0.38 0.80
C ASP A 82 13.09 -1.08 0.57
N ARG A 83 12.17 -2.03 0.76
CA ARG A 83 12.38 -3.47 0.50
C ARG A 83 11.29 -4.05 -0.41
N PRO A 84 11.61 -5.09 -1.20
CA PRO A 84 10.63 -5.74 -2.05
C PRO A 84 9.42 -6.27 -1.24
N LEU A 85 8.21 -5.89 -1.65
CA LEU A 85 6.97 -6.33 -1.04
C LEU A 85 6.53 -7.70 -1.61
N ASP A 86 6.07 -8.60 -0.73
CA ASP A 86 5.40 -9.84 -1.14
C ASP A 86 4.00 -9.53 -1.69
N LEU A 87 3.89 -9.52 -3.02
CA LEU A 87 2.63 -9.28 -3.74
C LEU A 87 1.56 -10.33 -3.47
N VAL A 88 1.92 -11.56 -3.14
CA VAL A 88 0.96 -12.63 -2.84
C VAL A 88 0.31 -12.34 -1.49
N ALA A 89 1.10 -11.96 -0.50
CA ALA A 89 0.58 -11.55 0.81
C ALA A 89 -0.20 -10.23 0.75
N ALA A 90 0.27 -9.25 -0.05
CA ALA A 90 -0.40 -7.95 -0.20
C ALA A 90 -1.78 -8.05 -0.87
N ARG A 91 -1.96 -9.02 -1.78
CA ARG A 91 -3.25 -9.27 -2.45
C ARG A 91 -4.23 -10.07 -1.61
N LYS A 92 -3.78 -10.74 -0.54
CA LYS A 92 -4.68 -11.43 0.37
C LYS A 92 -5.44 -10.41 1.22
N PRO A 93 -6.78 -10.35 1.10
CA PRO A 93 -7.56 -9.47 1.96
C PRO A 93 -7.33 -9.88 3.41
N ARG A 94 -7.12 -8.89 4.28
CA ARG A 94 -7.17 -9.12 5.72
C ARG A 94 -8.62 -9.52 6.02
N GLY A 95 -8.83 -10.71 6.58
CA GLY A 95 -10.13 -11.03 7.18
C GLY A 95 -10.50 -9.94 8.18
N THR A 96 -11.80 -9.73 8.41
CA THR A 96 -12.46 -8.61 9.11
C THR A 96 -11.95 -8.25 10.54
N GLY A 97 -10.83 -8.79 11.02
CA GLY A 97 -10.26 -8.52 12.35
C GLY A 97 -8.74 -8.31 12.39
N GLY A 98 -8.08 -8.01 11.27
CA GLY A 98 -6.62 -8.02 11.18
C GLY A 98 -5.90 -6.69 11.34
N VAL A 99 -6.34 -5.76 12.20
CA VAL A 99 -5.49 -4.61 12.55
C VAL A 99 -4.38 -5.14 13.45
N HIS A 100 -3.13 -5.16 12.97
CA HIS A 100 -1.96 -5.46 13.80
C HIS A 100 -1.78 -4.27 14.75
N SER A 101 -2.59 -4.20 15.81
CA SER A 101 -2.53 -3.14 16.82
C SER A 101 -1.14 -3.06 17.48
N GLY A 102 -0.37 -4.16 17.46
CA GLY A 102 1.02 -4.18 17.89
C GLY A 102 1.95 -3.35 16.98
N TRP A 103 1.92 -3.58 15.67
CA TRP A 103 2.79 -2.84 14.75
C TRP A 103 2.43 -1.36 14.64
N LEU A 104 1.14 -1.00 14.68
CA LEU A 104 0.73 0.41 14.67
C LEU A 104 1.22 1.16 15.92
N ALA A 105 1.29 0.49 17.07
CA ALA A 105 1.88 1.06 18.28
C ALA A 105 3.40 1.20 18.15
N GLU A 106 4.09 0.21 17.58
CA GLU A 106 5.53 0.28 17.32
C GLU A 106 5.89 1.37 16.29
N ALA A 107 5.13 1.47 15.19
CA ALA A 107 5.29 2.49 14.17
C ALA A 107 5.18 3.90 14.77
N LYS A 108 4.14 4.14 15.59
CA LYS A 108 3.99 5.41 16.30
C LYS A 108 5.13 5.70 17.27
N ASN A 109 5.71 4.68 17.90
CA ASN A 109 6.81 4.84 18.83
C ASN A 109 8.15 5.08 18.10
N ALA A 110 8.33 4.52 16.90
CA ALA A 110 9.52 4.74 16.08
C ALA A 110 9.64 6.18 15.56
N TYR A 111 8.50 6.87 15.42
CA TYR A 111 8.42 8.25 14.95
C TYR A 111 8.10 9.26 16.08
N ARG A 112 8.30 8.88 17.35
CA ARG A 112 8.12 9.77 18.52
C ARG A 112 9.41 10.50 18.91
#